data_AF-A0AAJ7TP20-F1
#
_entry.id   AF-A0AAJ7TP20-F1
#
_cell.length_a   1.000
_cell.length_b   1.000
_cell.length_c   1.000
_cell.angle_alpha   90.00
_cell.angle_beta   90.00
_cell.angle_gamma   90.00
#
_symmetry.space_group_name_H-M   'P 1'
#
loop_
_entity.id
_entity.type
_entity.pdbx_description
1 polymer ?
#
loop_
_entity_poly.entity_id
_entity_poly.type
_entity_poly.pdbx_seq_one_letter_code
_entity_poly.pdbx_strand_id
1 'polypeptide(L)'
;MESERDINDNIQLQGEHFGFTKKRPDKCSRNLIMKSGRDVNDNIQLQGEHLDFMKVLPEELILKILVCLDPQSICQSMQVCLSWKDFISEAEPLWKSILCTHYMRQKRAVTGAPGTYKDLVRKYGRWFNGHNSHLCSAEEAQNIMCPMGVNEWGMIFERELGRITANIPF
;
A
#
# COMPACT_ATOMS: atom_id res chain seq x y z
N MET A 1 21.60 3.55 -40.09
CA MET A 1 22.75 3.77 -39.19
C MET A 1 22.24 4.67 -38.08
N GLU A 2 21.35 4.14 -37.23
CA GLU A 2 21.67 3.38 -36.00
C GLU A 2 22.32 4.27 -34.94
N SER A 3 21.56 4.57 -33.89
CA SER A 3 21.92 4.09 -32.54
C SER A 3 20.73 4.35 -31.61
N GLU A 4 19.98 3.28 -31.39
CA GLU A 4 19.07 3.14 -30.26
C GLU A 4 19.92 3.27 -28.98
N ARG A 5 19.45 4.11 -28.05
CA ARG A 5 20.02 4.18 -26.70
C ARG A 5 19.21 3.25 -25.82
N ASP A 6 19.77 2.07 -25.58
CA ASP A 6 19.34 1.13 -24.56
C ASP A 6 19.36 1.81 -23.18
N ILE A 7 18.18 2.08 -22.64
CA ILE A 7 18.00 2.37 -21.21
C ILE A 7 17.76 1.01 -20.55
N ASN A 8 18.86 0.39 -20.16
CA ASN A 8 18.87 -0.80 -19.33
C ASN A 8 18.76 -0.36 -17.86
N ASP A 9 17.54 0.00 -17.43
CA ASP A 9 17.25 0.30 -16.03
C ASP A 9 17.20 -1.00 -15.23
N ASN A 10 18.38 -1.37 -14.76
CA ASN A 10 18.63 -2.46 -13.85
C ASN A 10 18.00 -2.11 -12.48
N ILE A 11 16.71 -2.40 -12.30
CA ILE A 11 16.01 -2.25 -11.03
C ILE A 11 16.56 -3.32 -10.08
N GLN A 12 17.59 -2.95 -9.32
CA GLN A 12 18.13 -3.78 -8.25
C GLN A 12 17.13 -3.79 -7.08
N LEU A 13 16.22 -4.76 -7.10
CA LEU A 13 15.31 -5.06 -6.00
C LEU A 13 16.15 -5.54 -4.80
N GLN A 14 16.56 -4.60 -3.94
CA GLN A 14 17.08 -4.91 -2.61
C GLN A 14 15.91 -5.47 -1.78
N GLY A 15 15.75 -6.79 -1.83
CA GLY A 15 14.77 -7.51 -1.03
C GLY A 15 15.17 -7.54 0.44
N GLU A 16 14.77 -6.53 1.22
CA GLU A 16 14.63 -6.73 2.65
C GLU A 16 13.49 -7.74 2.88
N HIS A 17 13.83 -8.85 3.54
CA HIS A 17 12.96 -9.99 3.77
C HIS A 17 11.81 -9.60 4.72
N PHE A 18 10.69 -9.11 4.19
CA PHE A 18 9.47 -8.90 4.97
C PHE A 18 8.88 -10.27 5.34
N GLY A 19 9.09 -10.68 6.59
CA GLY A 19 8.48 -11.88 7.15
C GLY A 19 6.97 -11.72 7.27
N PHE A 20 6.22 -12.31 6.34
CA PHE A 20 4.78 -12.51 6.50
C PHE A 20 4.57 -13.65 7.49
N THR A 21 4.34 -13.33 8.76
CA THR A 21 4.04 -14.35 9.77
C THR A 21 2.63 -14.89 9.56
N LYS A 22 2.53 -16.20 9.30
CA LYS A 22 1.28 -16.96 9.19
C LYS A 22 0.52 -16.93 10.52
N LYS A 23 -0.41 -15.98 10.70
CA LYS A 23 -1.47 -16.13 11.70
C LYS A 23 -2.60 -16.95 11.05
N ARG A 24 -2.88 -18.12 11.60
CA ARG A 24 -4.04 -18.92 11.22
C ARG A 24 -5.30 -18.09 11.53
N PRO A 25 -6.27 -18.00 10.61
CA PRO A 25 -7.54 -17.37 10.93
C PRO A 25 -8.31 -18.26 11.92
N ASP A 26 -8.69 -17.67 13.05
CA ASP A 26 -9.68 -18.24 13.95
C ASP A 26 -11.04 -18.26 13.25
N LYS A 27 -11.77 -19.35 13.52
CA LYS A 27 -12.94 -19.83 12.80
C LYS A 27 -14.06 -18.78 12.72
N CYS A 28 -14.34 -18.27 11.52
CA CYS A 28 -15.67 -17.79 11.15
C CYS A 28 -16.27 -18.79 10.16
N SER A 29 -17.17 -19.63 10.68
CA SER A 29 -17.87 -20.68 9.94
C SER A 29 -18.84 -20.09 8.92
N ARG A 30 -18.53 -20.24 7.63
CA ARG A 30 -19.55 -20.51 6.60
C ARG A 30 -19.06 -21.66 5.74
N ASN A 31 -19.90 -22.67 5.62
CA ASN A 31 -19.61 -23.97 5.03
C ASN A 31 -19.03 -23.84 3.61
N LEU A 32 -17.72 -24.04 3.47
CA LEU A 32 -17.10 -24.44 2.21
C LEU A 32 -16.75 -25.92 2.37
N ILE A 33 -17.43 -26.75 1.59
CA ILE A 33 -17.16 -28.17 1.44
C ILE A 33 -15.67 -28.31 1.06
N MET A 34 -14.84 -28.76 2.01
CA MET A 34 -13.48 -29.18 1.73
C MET A 34 -13.53 -30.46 0.91
N LYS A 35 -13.41 -30.34 -0.41
CA LYS A 35 -12.85 -31.45 -1.19
C LYS A 35 -11.33 -31.39 -1.04
N SER A 36 -10.85 -32.26 -0.16
CA SER A 36 -9.45 -32.69 -0.12
C SER A 36 -9.07 -33.29 -1.48
N GLY A 37 -7.92 -32.88 -2.02
CA GLY A 37 -7.38 -33.38 -3.27
C GLY A 37 -7.14 -32.25 -4.27
N ARG A 38 -5.92 -31.71 -4.30
CA ARG A 38 -5.38 -31.14 -5.52
C ARG A 38 -4.03 -31.81 -5.75
N ASP A 39 -4.08 -32.83 -6.60
CA ASP A 39 -2.96 -33.24 -7.43
C ASP A 39 -2.35 -32.00 -8.06
N VAL A 40 -1.04 -31.84 -7.86
CA VAL A 40 -0.24 -30.88 -8.60
C VAL A 40 0.08 -31.56 -9.92
N ASN A 41 -0.76 -31.39 -10.93
CA ASN A 41 -0.28 -31.52 -12.30
C ASN A 41 -1.13 -30.79 -13.34
N ASP A 42 -0.38 -30.34 -14.36
CA ASP A 42 -0.77 -30.08 -15.75
C ASP A 42 -1.22 -28.67 -16.14
N ASN A 43 -0.30 -28.03 -16.87
CA ASN A 43 -0.53 -27.09 -17.98
C ASN A 43 -1.52 -25.95 -17.73
N ILE A 44 -0.98 -24.79 -17.32
CA ILE A 44 -1.67 -23.51 -17.47
C ILE A 44 -1.73 -23.21 -18.97
N GLN A 45 -2.74 -23.73 -19.64
CA GLN A 45 -3.05 -23.42 -21.03
C GLN A 45 -3.65 -22.01 -21.05
N LEU A 46 -2.79 -20.99 -21.21
CA LEU A 46 -3.16 -19.58 -21.34
C LEU A 46 -3.81 -19.33 -22.70
N GLN A 47 -5.02 -19.86 -22.92
CA GLN A 47 -5.85 -19.52 -24.06
C GLN A 47 -6.83 -18.43 -23.64
N GLY A 48 -6.55 -17.19 -24.04
CA GLY A 48 -7.53 -16.12 -24.30
C GLY A 48 -8.43 -15.61 -23.16
N GLU A 49 -8.43 -16.23 -21.98
CA GLU A 49 -9.24 -15.80 -20.84
C GLU A 49 -8.40 -14.99 -19.84
N HIS A 50 -8.93 -13.84 -19.45
CA HIS A 50 -8.31 -12.91 -18.51
C HIS A 50 -8.26 -13.56 -17.10
N LEU A 51 -7.18 -14.29 -16.80
CA LEU A 51 -7.03 -14.94 -15.48
C LEU A 51 -6.88 -13.88 -14.37
N ASP A 52 -7.71 -14.01 -13.34
CA ASP A 52 -7.60 -13.23 -12.11
C ASP A 52 -6.40 -13.72 -11.31
N PHE A 53 -5.32 -12.93 -11.27
CA PHE A 53 -4.08 -13.33 -10.61
C PHE A 53 -4.28 -13.64 -9.13
N MET A 54 -5.26 -13.03 -8.47
CA MET A 54 -5.57 -13.29 -7.05
C MET A 54 -6.04 -14.72 -6.79
N LYS A 55 -6.51 -15.42 -7.83
CA LYS A 55 -6.94 -16.82 -7.76
C LYS A 55 -5.84 -17.81 -8.13
N VAL A 56 -4.78 -17.33 -8.78
CA VAL A 56 -3.70 -18.16 -9.34
C VAL A 56 -2.46 -18.12 -8.46
N LEU A 57 -2.10 -16.93 -7.99
CA LEU A 57 -0.88 -16.73 -7.22
C LEU A 57 -1.12 -17.05 -5.73
N PRO A 58 -0.11 -17.63 -5.05
CA PRO A 58 -0.06 -17.68 -3.60
C PRO A 58 -0.17 -16.29 -2.97
N GLU A 59 -0.80 -16.20 -1.80
CA GLU A 59 -1.03 -14.94 -1.08
C GLU A 59 0.27 -14.18 -0.83
N GLU A 60 1.37 -14.87 -0.58
CA GLU A 60 2.68 -14.27 -0.33
C GLU A 60 3.21 -13.52 -1.56
N LEU A 61 2.97 -14.04 -2.77
CA LEU A 61 3.39 -13.38 -4.01
C LEU A 61 2.48 -12.20 -4.33
N ILE A 62 1.18 -12.34 -4.09
CA ILE A 62 0.22 -11.24 -4.20
C ILE A 62 0.65 -10.07 -3.33
N LEU A 63 0.96 -10.32 -2.05
CA LEU A 63 1.38 -9.28 -1.11
C LEU A 63 2.70 -8.63 -1.53
N LYS A 64 3.66 -9.40 -2.07
CA LYS A 64 4.90 -8.84 -2.61
C LYS A 64 4.66 -7.89 -3.78
N ILE A 65 3.78 -8.26 -4.71
CA ILE A 65 3.40 -7.39 -5.84
C ILE A 65 2.74 -6.12 -5.32
N LEU A 66 1.77 -6.25 -4.40
CA LEU A 66 1.04 -5.12 -3.85
C LEU A 66 1.94 -4.15 -3.07
N VAL A 67 2.96 -4.63 -2.36
CA VAL A 67 3.93 -3.76 -1.66
C VAL A 67 4.77 -2.91 -2.61
N CYS A 68 4.95 -3.34 -3.86
CA CYS A 68 5.69 -2.57 -4.87
C CYS A 68 4.86 -1.42 -5.48
N LEU A 69 3.56 -1.37 -5.22
CA LEU A 69 2.68 -0.33 -5.74
C LEU A 69 2.71 0.90 -4.82
N ASP A 70 2.51 2.07 -5.41
CA ASP A 70 2.30 3.28 -4.63
C ASP A 70 0.93 3.23 -3.89
N PRO A 71 0.76 4.00 -2.80
CA PRO A 71 -0.46 3.96 -2.00
C PRO A 71 -1.76 4.22 -2.79
N GLN A 72 -1.71 5.05 -3.85
CA GLN A 72 -2.88 5.35 -4.66
C GLN A 72 -3.25 4.16 -5.55
N SER A 73 -2.28 3.53 -6.22
CA SER A 73 -2.48 2.32 -7.02
C SER A 73 -3.06 1.16 -6.19
N ILE A 74 -2.66 1.04 -4.92
CA ILE A 74 -3.24 0.05 -3.99
C ILE A 74 -4.70 0.37 -3.68
N CYS A 75 -5.03 1.65 -3.42
CA CYS A 75 -6.41 2.08 -3.23
C CYS A 75 -7.29 1.86 -4.48
N GLN A 76 -6.72 1.98 -5.68
CA GLN A 76 -7.40 1.69 -6.94
C GLN A 76 -7.60 0.17 -7.14
N SER A 77 -6.62 -0.64 -6.77
CA SER A 77 -6.71 -2.11 -6.82
C SER A 77 -7.88 -2.64 -5.96
N MET A 78 -8.17 -2.00 -4.84
CA MET A 78 -9.34 -2.32 -4.00
C MET A 78 -10.70 -2.06 -4.69
N GLN A 79 -10.72 -1.35 -5.82
CA GLN A 79 -11.94 -1.05 -6.58
C GLN A 79 -12.18 -2.04 -7.72
N VAL A 80 -11.22 -2.94 -7.99
CA VAL A 80 -11.32 -3.93 -9.08
C VAL A 80 -12.48 -4.90 -8.85
N CYS A 81 -12.52 -5.53 -7.67
CA CYS A 81 -13.65 -6.38 -7.26
C CYS A 81 -13.70 -6.56 -5.74
N LEU A 82 -14.79 -7.16 -5.22
CA LEU A 82 -14.97 -7.41 -3.79
C LEU A 82 -13.87 -8.32 -3.21
N SER A 83 -13.46 -9.36 -3.94
CA SER A 83 -12.40 -10.28 -3.48
C SER A 83 -11.07 -9.55 -3.27
N TRP A 84 -10.72 -8.63 -4.17
CA TRP A 84 -9.50 -7.82 -4.04
C TRP A 84 -9.65 -6.84 -2.88
N LYS A 85 -10.79 -6.17 -2.77
CA LYS A 85 -11.09 -5.25 -1.68
C LYS A 85 -10.92 -5.93 -0.32
N ASP A 86 -11.49 -7.12 -0.15
CA ASP A 86 -11.47 -7.85 1.11
C ASP A 86 -10.05 -8.32 1.44
N PHE A 87 -9.36 -8.94 0.48
CA PHE A 87 -7.97 -9.36 0.67
C PHE A 87 -7.04 -8.20 1.04
N ILE A 88 -7.08 -7.12 0.26
CA ILE A 88 -6.22 -5.95 0.48
C ILE A 88 -6.60 -5.24 1.78
N SER A 89 -7.90 -5.17 2.12
CA SER A 89 -8.36 -4.52 3.35
C SER A 89 -7.85 -5.19 4.61
N GLU A 90 -7.84 -6.52 4.65
CA GLU A 90 -7.48 -7.31 5.84
C GLU A 90 -5.96 -7.56 5.96
N ALA A 91 -5.19 -7.23 4.92
CA ALA A 91 -3.74 -7.41 4.90
C ALA A 91 -3.00 -6.34 5.73
N GLU A 92 -3.11 -6.39 7.06
CA GLU A 92 -2.37 -5.47 7.96
C GLU A 92 -0.86 -5.36 7.69
N PRO A 93 -0.12 -6.46 7.36
CA PRO A 93 1.30 -6.37 7.02
C PRO A 93 1.57 -5.53 5.76
N LEU A 94 0.66 -5.55 4.78
CA LEU A 94 0.75 -4.73 3.58
C LEU A 94 0.64 -3.25 3.95
N TRP A 95 -0.40 -2.87 4.70
CA TRP A 95 -0.60 -1.48 5.14
C TRP A 95 0.54 -0.95 6.01
N LYS A 96 1.06 -1.81 6.89
CA LYS A 96 2.26 -1.49 7.67
C LYS A 96 3.47 -1.24 6.77
N SER A 97 3.71 -2.09 5.79
CA SER A 97 4.80 -1.93 4.83
C SER A 97 4.68 -0.65 4.03
N ILE A 98 3.48 -0.35 3.53
CA ILE A 98 3.19 0.90 2.80
C ILE A 98 3.47 2.12 3.69
N LEU A 99 3.00 2.10 4.93
CA LEU A 99 3.20 3.19 5.88
C LEU A 99 4.70 3.46 6.10
N CYS A 100 5.47 2.39 6.35
CA CYS A 100 6.91 2.49 6.54
C CYS A 100 7.65 2.89 5.26
N THR A 101 7.24 2.41 4.09
CA THR A 101 8.00 2.64 2.85
C THR A 101 7.74 4.04 2.29
N HIS A 102 6.50 4.51 2.32
CA HIS A 102 6.11 5.75 1.65
C HIS A 102 5.98 6.97 2.56
N TYR A 103 5.73 6.77 3.85
CA TYR A 103 5.41 7.89 4.76
C TYR A 103 6.36 8.02 5.95
N MET A 104 6.96 6.92 6.43
CA MET A 104 7.80 6.94 7.64
C MET A 104 9.23 6.47 7.34
N ARG A 105 10.19 7.40 7.22
CA ARG A 105 11.62 7.04 7.02
C ARG A 105 12.21 6.23 8.17
N GLN A 106 11.59 6.24 9.35
CA GLN A 106 12.00 5.41 10.48
C GLN A 106 10.93 4.39 10.87
N LYS A 107 11.35 3.13 11.06
CA LYS A 107 10.55 2.00 11.61
C LYS A 107 10.11 2.22 13.06
N ARG A 108 10.07 3.47 13.58
CA ARG A 108 9.52 3.73 14.91
C ARG A 108 8.06 3.34 14.84
N ALA A 109 7.78 2.22 15.51
CA ALA A 109 6.48 1.63 15.55
C ALA A 109 5.48 2.72 15.90
N VAL A 110 4.36 2.72 15.19
CA VAL A 110 3.19 3.51 15.54
C VAL A 110 2.60 2.94 16.82
N THR A 111 3.34 3.02 17.91
CA THR A 111 2.93 2.58 19.24
C THR A 111 2.05 3.68 19.81
N GLY A 112 0.74 3.46 19.79
CA GLY A 112 -0.23 4.34 20.44
C GLY A 112 -1.10 5.19 19.53
N ALA A 113 -1.01 5.07 18.19
CA ALA A 113 -2.04 5.68 17.35
C ALA A 113 -3.33 4.85 17.38
N PRO A 114 -4.49 5.46 17.63
CA PRO A 114 -5.76 4.77 17.48
C PRO A 114 -6.02 4.48 16.00
N GLY A 115 -6.44 3.25 15.68
CA GLY A 115 -6.82 2.82 14.32
C GLY A 115 -5.93 1.74 13.71
N THR A 116 -6.31 1.27 12.52
CA THR A 116 -5.55 0.26 11.75
C THR A 116 -4.41 0.90 10.95
N TYR A 117 -3.42 0.11 10.49
CA TYR A 117 -2.37 0.66 9.61
C TYR A 117 -2.95 1.27 8.34
N LYS A 118 -4.05 0.72 7.83
CA LYS A 118 -4.80 1.24 6.68
C LYS A 118 -5.36 2.64 6.93
N ASP A 119 -5.92 2.89 8.12
CA ASP A 119 -6.46 4.20 8.49
C ASP A 119 -5.33 5.24 8.57
N LEU A 120 -4.18 4.84 9.10
CA LEU A 120 -2.99 5.67 9.11
C LEU A 120 -2.54 5.98 7.68
N VAL A 121 -2.34 4.99 6.82
CA VAL A 121 -1.94 5.22 5.41
C VAL A 121 -2.87 6.23 4.72
N ARG A 122 -4.18 6.14 4.94
CA ARG A 122 -5.15 7.10 4.40
C ARG A 122 -4.99 8.50 4.98
N LYS A 123 -4.87 8.61 6.31
CA LYS A 123 -4.73 9.89 6.99
C LYS A 123 -3.42 10.59 6.60
N TYR A 124 -2.31 9.84 6.58
CA TYR A 124 -1.01 10.30 6.10
C TYR A 124 -1.06 10.70 4.63
N GLY A 125 -1.68 9.89 3.77
CA GLY A 125 -1.84 10.20 2.35
C GLY A 125 -2.60 11.51 2.11
N ARG A 126 -3.65 11.80 2.89
CA ARG A 126 -4.38 13.09 2.80
C ARG A 126 -3.47 14.29 3.07
N TRP A 127 -2.70 14.24 4.16
CA TRP A 127 -1.73 15.28 4.50
C TRP A 127 -0.62 15.38 3.44
N PHE A 128 -0.01 14.26 3.10
CA PHE A 128 1.10 14.21 2.15
C PHE A 128 0.70 14.68 0.76
N ASN A 129 -0.54 14.43 0.32
CA ASN A 129 -1.05 14.86 -0.98
C ASN A 129 -1.66 16.27 -0.98
N GLY A 130 -1.73 16.96 0.16
CA GLY A 130 -2.25 18.34 0.22
C GLY A 130 -3.78 18.43 0.28
N HIS A 131 -4.47 17.35 0.65
CA HIS A 131 -5.93 17.43 0.87
C HIS A 131 -6.29 18.30 2.07
N ASN A 132 -5.32 18.54 2.96
CA ASN A 132 -5.45 19.37 4.14
C ASN A 132 -4.71 20.71 3.99
N SER A 133 -4.46 21.17 2.75
CA SER A 133 -3.78 22.45 2.48
C SER A 133 -4.61 23.69 2.85
N HIS A 134 -5.93 23.55 2.97
CA HIS A 134 -6.87 24.65 3.22
C HIS A 134 -7.22 24.85 4.70
N LEU A 135 -6.35 24.42 5.62
CA LEU A 135 -6.63 24.59 7.05
C LEU A 135 -6.62 26.06 7.43
N CYS A 136 -7.70 26.50 8.08
CA CYS A 136 -7.89 27.91 8.43
C CYS A 136 -7.50 28.21 9.88
N SER A 137 -7.18 27.19 10.70
CA SER A 137 -6.80 27.38 12.09
C SER A 137 -5.93 26.26 12.66
N ALA A 138 -5.21 26.57 13.73
CA ALA A 138 -4.44 25.59 14.49
C ALA A 138 -5.33 24.58 15.24
N GLU A 139 -6.52 24.99 15.68
CA GLU A 139 -7.47 24.10 16.37
C GLU A 139 -8.04 23.04 15.41
N GLU A 140 -8.39 23.44 14.19
CA GLU A 140 -8.82 22.51 13.14
C GLU A 140 -7.70 21.51 12.82
N ALA A 141 -6.46 21.99 12.70
CA ALA A 141 -5.30 21.13 12.48
C ALA A 141 -5.16 20.10 13.61
N GLN A 142 -5.20 20.50 14.88
CA GLN A 142 -5.06 19.58 16.03
C GLN A 142 -6.10 18.45 16.00
N ASN A 143 -7.34 18.74 15.58
CA ASN A 143 -8.41 17.74 15.50
C ASN A 143 -8.19 16.70 14.40
N ILE A 144 -7.52 17.08 13.29
CA ILE A 144 -7.30 16.20 12.14
C ILE A 144 -5.87 15.70 11.98
N MET A 145 -4.92 16.18 12.79
CA MET A 145 -3.53 15.72 12.81
C MET A 145 -3.46 14.26 13.27
N CYS A 146 -2.56 13.47 12.70
CA CYS A 146 -2.22 12.14 13.23
C CYS A 146 -0.92 12.21 14.06
N PRO A 147 -0.73 11.28 15.01
CA PRO A 147 0.55 11.14 15.68
C PRO A 147 1.61 10.78 14.64
N MET A 148 2.49 11.73 14.32
CA MET A 148 3.69 11.57 13.51
C MET A 148 4.87 12.21 14.24
N GLY A 149 6.09 11.80 13.89
CA GLY A 149 7.30 12.44 14.39
C GLY A 149 7.57 13.79 13.74
N VAL A 150 8.51 14.53 14.32
CA VAL A 150 8.94 15.85 13.83
C VAL A 150 9.46 15.77 12.39
N ASN A 151 10.15 14.69 12.04
CA ASN A 151 10.69 14.50 10.69
C ASN A 151 9.58 14.32 9.65
N GLU A 152 8.58 13.49 9.97
CA GLU A 152 7.45 13.23 9.08
C GLU A 152 6.61 14.51 8.87
N TRP A 153 6.38 15.28 9.93
CA TRP A 153 5.75 16.61 9.82
C TRP A 153 6.58 17.59 9.00
N GLY A 154 7.91 17.59 9.16
CA GLY A 154 8.83 18.39 8.35
C GLY A 154 8.70 18.09 6.86
N MET A 155 8.63 16.82 6.46
CA MET A 155 8.43 16.42 5.07
C MET A 155 7.10 16.92 4.48
N ILE A 156 6.02 16.88 5.27
CA ILE A 156 4.71 17.42 4.84
C ILE A 156 4.80 18.93 4.68
N PHE A 157 5.43 19.63 5.62
CA PHE A 157 5.58 21.08 5.59
C PHE A 157 6.42 21.55 4.40
N GLU A 158 7.56 20.91 4.11
CA GLU A 158 8.39 21.19 2.94
C GLU A 158 7.61 21.03 1.63
N ARG A 159 6.80 19.98 1.53
CA ARG A 159 5.95 19.74 0.36
C ARG A 159 4.86 20.79 0.22
N GLU A 160 4.30 21.26 1.33
CA GLU A 160 3.30 22.32 1.34
C GLU A 160 3.88 23.67 0.90
N LEU A 161 5.06 24.02 1.39
CA LEU A 161 5.80 25.20 0.90
C LEU A 161 6.02 25.13 -0.61
N GLY A 162 6.35 23.96 -1.15
CA GLY A 162 6.46 23.71 -2.58
C GLY A 162 5.17 24.00 -3.35
N ARG A 163 4.00 23.61 -2.81
CA ARG A 163 2.70 23.90 -3.42
C ARG A 163 2.37 25.39 -3.43
N ILE A 164 2.65 26.07 -2.32
CA ILE A 164 2.39 27.51 -2.18
C ILE A 164 3.27 28.26 -3.18
N THR A 165 4.57 27.96 -3.21
CA THR A 165 5.53 28.62 -4.12
C THR A 165 5.21 28.37 -5.60
N ALA A 166 4.73 27.18 -5.97
CA ALA A 166 4.30 26.87 -7.34
C ALA A 166 3.01 27.59 -7.78
N ASN A 167 2.17 28.02 -6.83
CA ASN A 167 0.89 28.69 -7.10
C ASN A 167 0.98 30.23 -7.07
N ILE A 168 2.17 30.81 -6.87
CA ILE A 168 2.37 32.25 -7.00
C ILE A 168 2.71 32.54 -8.48
N PRO A 169 1.81 33.18 -9.25
CA PRO A 169 2.16 33.64 -10.59
C PRO A 169 3.22 34.75 -10.47
N PHE A 170 4.29 34.64 -11.26
CA PHE A 170 5.28 35.70 -11.45
C PHE A 170 4.67 36.90 -12.19
#